data_AF-A0A2V6PFK2-F1
#
_entry.id   AF-A0A2V6PFK2-F1
#
_cell.length_a   1.000
_cell.length_b   1.000
_cell.length_c   1.000
_cell.angle_alpha   90.00
_cell.angle_beta   90.00
_cell.angle_gamma   90.00
#
_symmetry.space_group_name_H-M   'P 1'
#
loop_
_entity.id
_entity.type
_entity.pdbx_description
1 polymer ?
#
loop_
_entity_poly.entity_id
_entity_poly.type
_entity_poly.pdbx_seq_one_letter_code
_entity_poly.pdbx_strand_id
1 'polypeptide(L)' 'TFVDSIPPELYPGIDYSAFVLDPDGHCIQLYYYMEQVGWDGKVRTPTERRAVGPVWPEKLEPLADTYVDQVFQGPLG' A
#
# COMPACT_ATOMS: atom_id res chain seq x y z
N THR A 1 -3.44 13.33 -15.77
CA THR A 1 -2.65 14.28 -14.95
C THR A 1 -1.37 13.57 -14.49
N PHE A 2 -0.29 14.25 -14.05
CA PHE A 2 0.96 13.57 -13.59
C PHE A 2 0.67 12.42 -12.61
N VAL A 3 -0.29 12.64 -11.71
CA VAL A 3 -0.77 11.71 -10.69
C VAL A 3 -1.41 10.41 -11.23
N ASP A 4 -1.98 10.45 -12.44
CA ASP A 4 -2.59 9.27 -13.10
C ASP A 4 -1.55 8.45 -13.89
N SER A 5 -0.32 8.95 -14.01
CA SER A 5 0.74 8.37 -14.84
C SER A 5 1.88 7.73 -14.04
N ILE A 6 1.79 7.73 -12.70
CA ILE A 6 2.81 7.13 -11.83
C ILE A 6 2.64 5.60 -11.87
N PRO A 7 3.63 4.85 -12.41
CA PRO A 7 3.52 3.41 -12.56
C PRO A 7 3.45 2.69 -11.19
N PRO A 8 2.63 1.64 -11.03
CA PRO A 8 2.55 0.84 -9.81
C PRO A 8 3.87 0.25 -9.33
N GLU A 9 4.82 0.04 -10.23
CA GLU A 9 6.15 -0.48 -9.92
C GLU A 9 6.97 0.47 -9.03
N LEU A 10 6.58 1.75 -8.94
CA LEU A 10 7.25 2.75 -8.09
C LEU A 10 6.75 2.73 -6.65
N TYR A 11 5.68 2.01 -6.34
CA TYR A 11 5.12 1.88 -5.00
C TYR A 11 4.79 0.41 -4.67
N PRO A 12 5.82 -0.46 -4.58
CA PRO A 12 5.62 -1.89 -4.40
C PRO A 12 4.93 -2.20 -3.06
N GLY A 13 4.01 -3.16 -3.09
CA GLY A 13 3.27 -3.61 -1.90
C GLY A 13 2.08 -2.73 -1.52
N ILE A 14 1.86 -1.60 -2.20
CA ILE A 14 0.67 -0.77 -2.02
C ILE A 14 -0.43 -1.25 -2.99
N ASP A 15 -1.64 -1.45 -2.48
CA ASP A 15 -2.78 -1.88 -3.28
C ASP A 15 -3.39 -0.69 -4.05
N TYR A 16 -3.99 0.26 -3.34
CA TYR A 16 -4.64 1.43 -3.95
C TYR A 16 -3.93 2.72 -3.53
N SER A 17 -3.60 3.56 -4.50
CA SER A 17 -2.89 4.81 -4.28
C SER A 17 -3.51 5.94 -5.11
N ALA A 18 -3.77 7.07 -4.45
CA ALA A 18 -4.08 8.34 -5.10
C ALA A 18 -2.93 9.31 -4.83
N PHE A 19 -2.60 10.12 -5.83
CA PHE A 19 -1.59 11.16 -5.70
C PHE A 19 -2.24 12.53 -5.86
N VAL A 20 -1.79 13.49 -5.08
CA VAL A 20 -2.19 14.90 -5.22
C VAL A 20 -0.96 15.78 -5.15
N LEU A 21 -0.99 16.88 -5.88
CA LEU A 21 0.02 17.94 -5.77
C LEU A 21 -0.54 19.05 -4.90
N ASP A 22 0.23 19.51 -3.92
CA ASP A 22 -0.10 20.73 -3.19
C ASP A 22 0.22 21.99 -4.04
N PRO A 23 -0.17 23.20 -3.61
CA PRO A 23 0.12 24.43 -4.34
C PRO A 23 1.62 24.74 -4.54
N ASP A 24 2.48 24.20 -3.69
CA ASP A 24 3.94 24.37 -3.75
C ASP A 24 4.61 23.30 -4.65
N GLY A 25 3.83 22.34 -5.15
CA GLY A 25 4.29 21.27 -6.04
C GLY A 25 4.77 20.00 -5.32
N HIS A 26 4.55 19.86 -4.02
CA HIS A 26 4.86 18.61 -3.32
C HIS A 26 3.89 17.51 -3.72
N CYS A 27 4.43 16.33 -4.04
CA CYS A 27 3.64 15.15 -4.35
C CYS A 27 3.29 14.39 -3.07
N ILE A 28 2.00 14.33 -2.76
CA ILE A 28 1.46 13.62 -1.61
C ILE A 28 0.79 12.34 -2.10
N GLN A 29 1.18 11.21 -1.52
CA GLN A 29 0.59 9.90 -1.79
C GLN A 29 -0.37 9.52 -0.65
N LEU A 30 -1.63 9.28 -1.01
CA LEU A 30 -2.63 8.68 -0.14
C LEU A 30 -2.80 7.23 -0.57
N TYR A 31 -2.56 6.29 0.33
CA TYR A 31 -2.66 4.88 0.02
C TYR A 31 -3.59 4.14 0.97
N TYR A 32 -4.24 3.11 0.45
CA TYR A 32 -4.88 2.07 1.25
C TYR A 32 -4.03 0.82 1.18
N TYR A 33 -3.63 0.36 2.38
CA TYR A 33 -2.87 -0.84 2.63
C TYR A 33 -1.45 -0.84 2.03
N MET A 34 -0.49 -1.33 2.82
CA MET A 34 0.86 -1.64 2.37
C MET A 34 1.26 -2.97 2.98
N GLU A 35 1.66 -3.89 2.12
CA GLU A 35 2.16 -5.22 2.49
C GLU A 35 3.21 -5.11 3.59
N GLN A 36 2.97 -5.82 4.71
CA GLN A 36 3.95 -5.94 5.78
C GLN A 36 4.85 -7.14 5.52
N VAL A 37 6.15 -6.90 5.38
CA VAL A 37 7.15 -7.97 5.25
C VAL A 37 7.56 -8.43 6.65
N GLY A 38 7.34 -9.71 6.92
CA GLY A 38 7.68 -10.32 8.20
C GLY A 38 9.18 -10.57 8.38
N TRP A 39 9.52 -11.21 9.50
CA TRP A 39 10.91 -11.55 9.87
C TRP A 39 11.57 -12.56 8.92
N ASP A 40 10.79 -13.29 8.13
CA ASP A 40 11.32 -14.18 7.09
C ASP A 40 11.79 -13.42 5.84
N GLY A 41 11.53 -12.11 5.76
CA GLY A 41 11.96 -11.23 4.68
C GLY A 41 11.27 -11.51 3.34
N LYS A 42 10.20 -12.30 3.34
CA LYS A 42 9.53 -12.70 2.10
C LYS A 42 8.36 -11.80 1.80
N VAL A 43 8.32 -11.35 0.55
CA VAL A 43 7.14 -10.71 -0.02
C VAL A 43 6.16 -11.76 -0.52
N ARG A 44 4.89 -11.42 -0.54
CA ARG A 44 3.81 -12.14 -1.21
C ARG A 44 4.15 -12.32 -2.68
N THR A 45 3.87 -13.50 -3.19
CA THR A 45 3.94 -13.79 -4.63
C THR A 45 2.86 -12.98 -5.37
N PRO A 46 3.00 -12.77 -6.70
CA PRO A 46 1.99 -12.04 -7.47
C PRO A 46 0.58 -12.60 -7.35
N THR A 47 0.44 -13.91 -7.15
CA THR A 47 -0.85 -14.60 -6.95
C THR A 47 -1.44 -14.41 -5.55
N GLU A 48 -0.62 -14.09 -4.55
CA GLU A 48 -1.05 -13.83 -3.17
C GLU A 48 -1.39 -12.35 -2.92
N ARG A 49 -0.97 -11.46 -3.84
CA ARG A 49 -1.31 -10.04 -3.78
C ARG A 49 -2.74 -9.81 -4.25
N ARG A 50 -3.37 -8.76 -3.72
CA ARG A 50 -4.69 -8.32 -4.20
C ARG A 50 -4.57 -7.92 -5.67
N ALA A 51 -5.53 -8.37 -6.48
CA ALA A 51 -5.67 -7.86 -7.85
C ALA A 51 -6.22 -6.43 -7.81
N VAL A 52 -5.39 -5.46 -8.16
CA VAL A 52 -5.76 -4.05 -8.25
C VAL A 52 -6.12 -3.73 -9.69
N GLY A 53 -7.34 -3.22 -9.90
CA GLY A 53 -7.84 -2.80 -11.20
C GLY A 53 -8.00 -1.28 -11.32
N PRO A 54 -8.23 -0.77 -12.53
CA PRO A 54 -8.43 0.67 -12.77
C PRO A 54 -9.73 1.21 -12.13
N VAL A 55 -10.70 0.34 -11.85
CA VAL A 55 -11.96 0.70 -11.20
C VAL A 55 -11.84 0.39 -9.71
N TRP A 56 -11.97 1.43 -8.88
CA TRP A 56 -11.89 1.29 -7.43
C TRP A 56 -13.23 0.77 -6.89
N PRO A 57 -13.22 -0.28 -6.05
CA PRO A 57 -14.45 -0.78 -5.44
C PRO A 57 -14.94 0.17 -4.35
N GLU A 58 -16.24 0.11 -4.05
CA GLU A 58 -16.83 0.89 -2.94
C GLU A 58 -16.28 0.47 -1.57
N LYS A 59 -15.96 -0.82 -1.42
CA LYS A 59 -15.48 -1.44 -0.17
C LYS A 59 -14.40 -2.47 -0.47
N LEU A 60 -13.50 -2.65 0.47
CA LEU A 60 -12.44 -3.65 0.41
C LEU A 60 -12.53 -4.54 1.65
N GLU A 61 -12.55 -5.85 1.44
CA GLU A 61 -12.31 -6.80 2.53
C GLU A 61 -10.89 -6.59 3.06
N PRO A 62 -10.66 -6.56 4.39
CA PRO A 62 -9.32 -6.43 4.95
C PRO A 62 -8.48 -7.67 4.65
N LEU A 63 -7.18 -7.47 4.43
CA LEU A 63 -6.19 -8.55 4.41
C LEU A 63 -5.75 -8.88 5.85
N ALA A 64 -5.07 -10.02 6.02
CA ALA A 64 -4.62 -10.49 7.34
C ALA A 64 -3.74 -9.48 8.10
N ASP A 65 -3.06 -8.59 7.38
CA ASP A 65 -2.18 -7.53 7.86
C ASP A 65 -2.76 -6.11 7.59
N THR A 66 -4.04 -6.01 7.25
CA THR A 66 -4.71 -4.71 7.13
C THR A 66 -4.94 -4.12 8.52
N TYR A 67 -4.32 -2.96 8.79
CA TYR A 67 -4.32 -2.33 10.10
C TYR A 67 -3.91 -3.31 11.20
N VAL A 68 -2.75 -3.96 11.03
CA VAL A 68 -2.13 -4.68 12.14
C VAL A 68 -2.14 -3.71 13.32
N ASP A 69 -2.85 -4.07 14.40
CA ASP A 69 -2.74 -3.36 15.67
C ASP A 69 -1.25 -3.28 16.05
N GLN A 70 -0.88 -2.40 16.99
CA GLN A 70 0.52 -2.19 17.37
C GLN A 70 1.28 -3.51 17.36
N VAL A 71 2.16 -3.67 16.35
CA VAL A 71 3.04 -4.84 16.28
C VAL A 71 3.74 -4.82 17.62
N PHE A 72 3.49 -5.85 18.44
CA PHE A 72 4.07 -5.95 19.77
C PHE A 72 5.57 -5.89 19.58
N GLN A 73 6.15 -4.70 19.75
CA GLN A 73 7.57 -4.53 19.76
C GLN A 73 7.97 -5.26 21.03
N GLY A 74 8.43 -6.50 20.86
CA GLY A 74 9.00 -7.29 21.95
C GLY A 74 10.00 -6.44 22.73
N PRO A 75 10.35 -6.83 23.96
CA PRO A 75 11.05 -5.97 24.91
C PRO A 75 12.12 -5.14 24.21
N LEU A 76 11.95 -3.81 24.25
CA LEU A 76 12.97 -2.85 23.86
C LEU A 76 14.14 -3.12 24.80
N GLY A 77 15.11 -3.91 24.32
CA GLY A 77 16.30 -4.29 25.07
C GLY A 77 17.12 -3.08 25.47
#